data_AF-A0A9P6C2I8-F1
#
_entry.id   AF-A0A9P6C2I8-F1
#
_cell.length_a   1.000
_cell.length_b   1.000
_cell.length_c   1.000
_cell.angle_alpha   90.00
_cell.angle_beta   90.00
_cell.angle_gamma   90.00
#
_symmetry.space_group_name_H-M   'P 1'
#
loop_
_entity.id
_entity.type
_entity.pdbx_description
1 polymer ?
#
loop_
_entity_poly.entity_id
_entity_poly.type
_entity_poly.pdbx_seq_one_letter_code
_entity_poly.pdbx_strand_id
1 'polypeptide(L)'
;MVPPVLFGGFTPIPIAYSASTIHYIYARSHSGSKKNDDGLPVGRTLFLVNVPPDATERDLIQLFKSAGTVEKVIFGREYVEETGHDTDDEDEDDGTEEAVDVEGEKPRKRRKFSKEEAPKVTPLPSVPLRTLRKTGGSAHIIFLDSSSLDRAINSLSKPRPWPTTEEPTGLAHYLALYDSLRPPLDVVQEHADTYIEVYEYELAKARQKSQYRKGEAIVDEDGFTLVTRGGAYGQTLGGGVGVASKKFQTTGQTRTRNNKKKEKKEKAGFYAFQKAEKQRKELLDLKRRWEDDKAKVERLKASRRFKPY
;
A
#
# COMPACT_ATOMS: atom_id res chain seq x y z
N MET A 1 1.33 -55.37 16.79
CA MET A 1 2.05 -54.55 15.78
C MET A 1 3.51 -54.46 16.18
N VAL A 2 4.43 -54.75 15.27
CA VAL A 2 5.87 -54.52 15.47
C VAL A 2 6.10 -53.00 15.37
N PRO A 3 6.86 -52.38 16.28
CA PRO A 3 7.16 -50.95 16.19
C PRO A 3 7.93 -50.65 14.89
N PRO A 4 7.67 -49.51 14.22
CA PRO A 4 8.36 -49.16 12.98
C PRO A 4 9.87 -49.04 13.19
N VAL A 5 10.64 -49.51 12.22
CA VAL A 5 12.12 -49.45 12.23
C VAL A 5 12.57 -48.00 12.10
N LEU A 6 13.48 -47.58 12.98
CA LEU A 6 13.94 -46.20 13.07
C LEU A 6 15.11 -45.94 12.11
N PHE A 7 15.04 -44.83 11.38
CA PHE A 7 16.14 -44.30 10.59
C PHE A 7 16.46 -42.88 11.08
N GLY A 8 17.74 -42.55 11.29
CA GLY A 8 18.18 -41.15 11.48
C GLY A 8 17.93 -40.49 12.84
N GLY A 9 17.82 -41.27 13.93
CA GLY A 9 17.76 -40.73 15.30
C GLY A 9 16.39 -40.19 15.72
N PHE A 10 15.32 -40.58 15.02
CA PHE A 10 13.95 -40.33 15.46
C PHE A 10 13.50 -41.40 16.47
N THR A 11 12.65 -41.01 17.41
CA THR A 11 11.96 -41.87 18.38
C THR A 11 10.47 -41.92 18.02
N PRO A 12 9.85 -43.11 17.93
CA PRO A 12 8.45 -43.22 17.57
C PRO A 12 7.58 -43.01 18.82
N ILE A 13 6.61 -42.11 18.71
CA ILE A 13 5.62 -41.82 19.74
C ILE A 13 4.27 -42.35 19.27
N PRO A 14 3.78 -43.48 19.84
CA PRO A 14 2.47 -44.02 19.52
C PRO A 14 1.35 -43.20 20.16
N ILE A 15 0.32 -42.90 19.37
CA ILE A 15 -0.85 -42.13 19.76
C ILE A 15 -2.10 -42.93 19.41
N ALA A 16 -2.94 -43.21 20.40
CA ALA A 16 -4.21 -43.89 20.20
C ALA A 16 -5.30 -42.87 19.82
N TYR A 17 -5.80 -42.97 18.59
CA TYR A 17 -6.96 -42.20 18.13
C TYR A 17 -8.28 -42.90 18.47
N SER A 18 -8.27 -44.23 18.42
CA SER A 18 -9.38 -45.09 18.78
C SER A 18 -8.85 -46.37 19.43
N ALA A 19 -9.74 -47.22 19.93
CA ALA A 19 -9.35 -48.50 20.51
C ALA A 19 -8.58 -49.42 19.52
N SER A 20 -8.75 -49.22 18.21
CA SER A 20 -8.14 -50.03 17.16
C SER A 20 -7.03 -49.32 16.38
N THR A 21 -6.95 -47.99 16.44
CA THR A 21 -6.11 -47.18 15.54
C THR A 21 -5.04 -46.42 16.31
N ILE A 22 -3.78 -46.71 15.97
CA ILE A 22 -2.60 -46.05 16.52
C ILE A 22 -1.91 -45.27 15.40
N HIS A 23 -1.71 -43.97 15.63
CA HIS A 23 -0.90 -43.09 14.80
C HIS A 23 0.49 -42.95 15.39
N TYR A 24 1.53 -42.93 14.56
CA TYR A 24 2.91 -42.77 15.03
C TYR A 24 3.45 -41.39 14.64
N ILE A 25 3.80 -40.58 15.63
CA ILE A 25 4.58 -39.35 15.43
C ILE A 25 6.06 -39.69 15.63
N TYR A 26 6.93 -39.11 14.82
CA TYR A 26 8.38 -39.30 14.95
C TYR A 26 9.01 -38.05 15.55
N ALA A 27 9.72 -38.23 16.67
CA ALA A 27 10.28 -37.14 17.45
C ALA A 27 11.81 -37.19 17.47
N ARG A 28 12.48 -36.06 17.33
CA ARG A 28 13.94 -35.93 17.40
C ARG A 28 14.32 -34.61 18.06
N SER A 29 15.46 -34.56 18.74
CA SER A 29 16.03 -33.28 19.19
C SER A 29 16.35 -32.37 18.01
N HIS A 30 15.92 -31.11 18.06
CA HIS A 30 16.26 -30.15 17.01
C HIS A 30 17.76 -29.82 17.07
N SER A 31 18.45 -30.00 15.95
CA SER A 31 19.88 -29.69 15.80
C SER A 31 20.06 -28.57 14.76
N GLY A 32 19.74 -27.34 15.15
CA GLY A 32 20.01 -26.13 14.36
C GLY A 32 21.46 -25.65 14.52
N SER A 33 22.02 -25.03 13.48
CA SER A 33 23.30 -24.32 13.60
C SER A 33 23.07 -23.01 14.34
N LYS A 34 23.92 -22.67 15.33
CA LYS A 34 23.85 -21.42 16.12
C LYS A 34 23.79 -20.12 15.29
N LYS A 35 24.04 -20.19 13.98
CA LYS A 35 24.02 -19.05 13.06
C LYS A 35 22.64 -18.72 12.47
N ASN A 36 21.67 -19.64 12.52
CA ASN A 36 20.29 -19.43 12.08
C ASN A 36 19.35 -19.65 13.27
N ASP A 37 19.37 -18.71 14.21
CA ASP A 37 18.45 -18.74 15.35
C ASP A 37 17.10 -18.15 14.91
N ASP A 38 16.36 -18.88 14.07
CA ASP A 38 15.00 -18.56 13.60
C ASP A 38 13.98 -18.68 14.76
N GLY A 39 14.35 -18.26 15.97
CA GLY A 39 13.55 -18.42 17.19
C GLY A 39 13.42 -19.86 17.68
N LEU A 40 14.35 -20.76 17.33
CA LEU A 40 14.33 -22.19 17.67
C LEU A 40 15.53 -22.58 18.55
N PRO A 41 15.45 -22.40 19.89
CA PRO A 41 16.60 -22.60 20.77
C PRO A 41 17.07 -24.06 20.79
N VAL A 42 18.37 -24.25 20.51
CA VAL A 42 19.02 -25.57 20.53
C VAL A 42 19.02 -26.15 21.95
N GLY A 43 18.69 -27.43 22.09
CA GLY A 43 18.64 -28.13 23.39
C GLY A 43 17.32 -27.94 24.17
N ARG A 44 16.40 -27.10 23.68
CA ARG A 44 15.04 -26.95 24.21
C ARG A 44 13.94 -27.25 23.20
N THR A 45 14.31 -27.37 21.93
CA THR A 45 13.37 -27.59 20.82
C THR A 45 13.31 -29.07 20.42
N LEU A 46 12.09 -29.61 20.36
CA LEU A 46 11.78 -30.94 19.85
C LEU A 46 11.20 -30.84 18.45
N PHE A 47 11.78 -31.56 17.50
CA PHE A 47 11.29 -31.67 16.14
C PHE A 47 10.39 -32.90 16.00
N LEU A 48 9.18 -32.68 15.49
CA LEU A 48 8.16 -33.70 15.23
C LEU A 48 7.89 -33.81 13.74
N VAL A 49 7.69 -35.04 13.28
CA VAL A 49 7.30 -35.38 11.90
C VAL A 49 6.09 -36.30 11.95
N ASN A 50 5.29 -36.27 10.88
CA ASN A 50 4.03 -36.99 10.79
C ASN A 50 3.04 -36.53 11.86
N VAL A 51 3.00 -35.23 12.11
CA VAL A 51 2.01 -34.63 13.01
C VAL A 51 0.62 -34.80 12.36
N PRO A 52 -0.40 -35.23 13.12
CA PRO A 52 -1.75 -35.36 12.61
C PRO A 52 -2.29 -34.06 12.00
N PRO A 53 -3.13 -34.16 10.96
CA PRO A 53 -3.67 -32.98 10.27
C PRO A 53 -4.58 -32.14 11.17
N ASP A 54 -5.23 -32.76 12.16
CA ASP A 54 -6.08 -32.05 13.10
C ASP A 54 -5.29 -31.43 14.27
N ALA A 55 -3.99 -31.69 14.43
CA ALA A 55 -3.24 -31.25 15.59
C ALA A 55 -3.20 -29.72 15.77
N THR A 56 -3.73 -29.28 16.91
CA THR A 56 -3.60 -27.89 17.38
C THR A 56 -2.43 -27.75 18.34
N GLU A 57 -2.04 -26.50 18.61
CA GLU A 57 -1.04 -26.20 19.63
C GLU A 57 -1.47 -26.75 21.01
N ARG A 58 -2.75 -26.63 21.36
CA ARG A 58 -3.30 -27.11 22.64
C ARG A 58 -3.16 -28.62 22.78
N ASP A 59 -3.41 -29.36 21.71
CA ASP A 59 -3.30 -30.82 21.69
C ASP A 59 -1.86 -31.29 21.92
N LEU A 60 -0.90 -30.65 21.24
CA LEU A 60 0.51 -30.94 21.40
C LEU A 60 1.00 -30.56 22.82
N ILE A 61 0.57 -29.42 23.36
CA ILE A 61 0.87 -29.05 24.74
C ILE A 61 0.32 -30.10 25.72
N GLN A 62 -0.91 -30.57 25.53
CA GLN A 62 -1.53 -31.57 26.39
C GLN A 62 -0.82 -32.93 26.27
N LEU A 63 -0.41 -33.33 25.06
CA LEU A 63 0.34 -34.56 24.82
C LEU A 63 1.70 -34.56 25.53
N PHE A 64 2.42 -33.43 25.48
CA PHE A 64 3.76 -33.29 26.06
C PHE A 64 3.76 -32.73 27.50
N LYS A 65 2.59 -32.49 28.11
CA LYS A 65 2.46 -31.99 29.48
C LYS A 65 3.20 -32.82 30.53
N SER A 66 3.30 -34.14 30.33
CA SER A 66 4.05 -35.01 31.25
C SER A 66 5.57 -34.89 31.11
N ALA A 67 6.07 -34.36 30.00
CA ALA A 67 7.49 -34.16 29.76
C ALA A 67 8.00 -32.85 30.38
N GLY A 68 7.21 -31.79 30.28
CA GLY A 68 7.50 -30.48 30.87
C GLY A 68 6.58 -29.37 30.38
N THR A 69 6.89 -28.13 30.77
CA THR A 69 6.14 -26.95 30.35
C THR A 69 6.58 -26.51 28.95
N VAL A 70 5.63 -26.42 28.03
CA VAL A 70 5.84 -25.94 26.66
C VAL A 70 5.75 -24.42 26.65
N GLU A 71 6.74 -23.77 26.02
CA GLU A 71 6.79 -22.32 25.82
C GLU A 71 6.02 -21.92 24.55
N LYS A 72 6.27 -22.62 23.44
CA LYS A 72 5.68 -22.31 22.13
C LYS A 72 5.64 -23.53 21.22
N VAL A 73 4.60 -23.65 20.42
CA VAL A 73 4.54 -24.63 19.33
C VAL A 73 4.59 -23.92 17.98
N ILE A 74 5.55 -24.29 17.14
CA ILE A 74 5.73 -23.76 15.80
C ILE A 74 5.52 -24.90 14.82
N PHE A 75 4.46 -24.85 14.04
CA PHE A 75 4.26 -25.81 12.98
C PHE A 75 5.13 -25.45 11.78
N GLY A 76 5.62 -26.47 11.06
CA GLY A 76 6.44 -26.27 9.87
C GLY A 76 5.71 -25.37 8.87
N ARG A 77 6.47 -24.49 8.18
CA ARG A 77 5.92 -23.55 7.19
C ARG A 77 4.96 -24.29 6.28
N GLU A 78 3.68 -24.04 6.47
CA GLU A 78 2.68 -24.30 5.47
C GLU A 78 3.05 -23.35 4.34
N TYR A 79 3.57 -23.89 3.24
CA TYR A 79 3.49 -23.17 1.97
C TYR A 79 1.99 -23.01 1.73
N VAL A 80 1.47 -21.88 2.20
CA VAL A 80 0.23 -21.32 1.70
C VAL A 80 0.50 -21.16 0.22
N GLU A 81 -0.09 -22.03 -0.60
CA GLU A 81 -0.30 -21.67 -1.99
C GLU A 81 -1.20 -20.46 -1.91
N GLU A 82 -0.60 -19.27 -1.88
CA GLU A 82 -1.29 -18.03 -2.13
C GLU A 82 -1.96 -18.22 -3.48
N THR A 83 -3.25 -18.54 -3.43
CA THR A 83 -4.13 -18.48 -4.58
C THR A 83 -4.13 -17.01 -4.93
N GLY A 84 -3.40 -16.67 -5.99
CA GLY A 84 -3.06 -15.32 -6.39
C GLY A 84 -4.22 -14.35 -6.25
N HIS A 85 -4.12 -13.51 -5.24
CA HIS A 85 -4.69 -12.18 -5.29
C HIS A 85 -3.48 -11.27 -5.37
N ASP A 86 -3.06 -10.94 -6.59
CA ASP A 86 -2.26 -9.75 -6.88
C ASP A 86 -3.11 -8.55 -6.42
N THR A 87 -3.03 -8.22 -5.13
CA THR A 87 -3.19 -6.83 -4.71
C THR A 87 -1.87 -6.18 -5.03
N ASP A 88 -1.85 -5.46 -6.16
CA ASP A 88 -0.89 -4.38 -6.45
C ASP A 88 -0.96 -3.38 -5.28
N ASP A 89 -0.24 -3.66 -4.20
CA ASP A 89 0.11 -2.68 -3.18
C ASP A 89 1.28 -1.87 -3.75
N GLU A 90 0.94 -0.82 -4.50
CA GLU A 90 1.88 0.27 -4.80
C GLU A 90 2.20 0.97 -3.47
N ASP A 91 3.34 0.60 -2.87
CA ASP A 91 3.95 1.30 -1.74
C ASP A 91 4.22 2.77 -2.10
N GLU A 92 3.28 3.66 -1.76
CA GLU A 92 3.56 5.09 -1.59
C GLU A 92 4.39 5.27 -0.31
N ASP A 93 5.69 5.48 -0.51
CA ASP A 93 6.66 6.03 0.43
C ASP A 93 6.15 7.36 1.03
N ASP A 94 5.37 7.30 2.12
CA ASP A 94 5.10 8.45 2.97
C ASP A 94 6.15 8.49 4.08
N GLY A 95 7.18 9.31 3.86
CA GLY A 95 8.22 9.60 4.81
C GLY A 95 7.65 10.06 6.15
N THR A 96 7.82 9.22 7.16
CA THR A 96 7.70 9.59 8.57
C THR A 96 8.70 10.70 8.89
N GLU A 97 8.22 11.94 8.90
CA GLU A 97 8.88 13.03 9.61
C GLU A 97 8.28 13.10 11.03
N GLU A 98 9.12 12.78 12.00
CA GLU A 98 8.82 12.86 13.42
C GLU A 98 8.37 14.28 13.81
N ALA A 99 7.16 14.38 14.37
CA ALA A 99 6.68 15.61 14.97
C ALA A 99 7.39 15.84 16.31
N VAL A 100 8.17 16.91 16.38
CA VAL A 100 8.71 17.47 17.61
C VAL A 100 7.58 18.19 18.36
N ASP A 101 7.24 17.69 19.55
CA ASP A 101 6.31 18.35 20.47
C ASP A 101 6.92 19.67 20.99
N VAL A 102 6.31 20.80 20.65
CA VAL A 102 6.57 22.08 21.33
C VAL A 102 5.32 22.45 22.12
N GLU A 103 5.43 22.26 23.44
CA GLU A 103 4.47 22.71 24.44
C GLU A 103 4.27 24.22 24.39
N GLY A 104 3.01 24.65 24.28
CA GLY A 104 2.60 26.04 24.36
C GLY A 104 1.16 26.16 24.86
N GLU A 105 0.97 25.96 26.16
CA GLU A 105 -0.33 26.13 26.82
C GLU A 105 -0.84 27.58 26.75
N LYS A 106 -2.05 27.78 26.20
CA LYS A 106 -2.97 28.83 26.67
C LYS A 106 -4.40 28.28 26.79
N PRO A 107 -5.06 28.43 27.94
CA PRO A 107 -6.34 27.79 28.19
C PRO A 107 -7.46 28.60 27.54
N ARG A 108 -7.92 28.19 26.35
CA ARG A 108 -9.22 28.61 25.82
C ARG A 108 -10.29 27.66 26.35
N LYS A 109 -11.34 28.21 26.98
CA LYS A 109 -12.53 27.49 27.45
C LYS A 109 -13.05 26.56 26.35
N ARG A 110 -12.74 25.27 26.46
CA ARG A 110 -13.23 24.22 25.55
C ARG A 110 -14.72 24.04 25.83
N ARG A 111 -15.58 24.47 24.90
CA ARG A 111 -16.92 23.89 24.77
C ARG A 111 -16.71 22.39 24.56
N LYS A 112 -17.28 21.58 25.44
CA LYS A 112 -17.25 20.12 25.40
C LYS A 112 -18.03 19.67 24.16
N PHE A 113 -17.37 19.65 23.00
CA PHE A 113 -17.90 18.93 21.84
C PHE A 113 -17.83 17.45 22.19
N SER A 114 -18.97 16.77 22.13
CA SER A 114 -19.04 15.31 22.12
C SER A 114 -18.07 14.82 21.06
N LYS A 115 -17.07 14.05 21.48
CA LYS A 115 -16.15 13.38 20.57
C LYS A 115 -17.02 12.40 19.78
N GLU A 116 -17.37 12.72 18.54
CA GLU A 116 -18.03 11.78 17.64
C GLU A 116 -17.12 10.56 17.53
N GLU A 117 -17.61 9.42 18.01
CA GLU A 117 -16.89 8.17 17.92
C GLU A 117 -16.94 7.73 16.45
N ALA A 118 -15.78 7.36 15.90
CA ALA A 118 -15.73 6.89 14.52
C ALA A 118 -16.63 5.65 14.39
N PRO A 119 -17.40 5.51 13.29
CA PRO A 119 -18.13 4.28 13.01
C PRO A 119 -17.16 3.09 13.04
N LYS A 120 -17.65 1.93 13.46
CA LYS A 120 -16.88 0.68 13.53
C LYS A 120 -17.58 -0.34 12.64
N VAL A 121 -16.81 -1.05 11.81
CA VAL A 121 -17.34 -2.10 10.95
C VAL A 121 -17.87 -3.25 11.81
N THR A 122 -19.09 -3.69 11.54
CA THR A 122 -19.64 -4.91 12.17
C THR A 122 -19.06 -6.13 11.44
N PRO A 123 -18.20 -6.94 12.08
CA PRO A 123 -17.55 -8.06 11.41
C PRO A 123 -18.55 -9.17 11.06
N LEU A 124 -18.26 -9.91 9.99
CA LEU A 124 -19.03 -11.11 9.66
C LEU A 124 -18.90 -12.17 10.78
N PRO A 125 -19.95 -12.96 11.02
CA PRO A 125 -19.94 -14.00 12.03
C PRO A 125 -18.97 -15.10 11.59
N SER A 126 -17.82 -15.16 12.24
CA SER A 126 -16.84 -16.22 12.06
C SER A 126 -16.97 -17.21 13.22
N VAL A 127 -17.26 -18.47 12.90
CA VAL A 127 -17.20 -19.55 13.88
C VAL A 127 -15.74 -19.96 14.01
N PRO A 128 -15.15 -19.96 15.22
CA PRO A 128 -13.79 -20.43 15.41
C PRO A 128 -13.75 -21.94 15.15
N LEU A 129 -13.36 -22.33 13.94
CA LEU A 129 -13.19 -23.72 13.55
C LEU A 129 -11.73 -24.14 13.71
N ARG A 130 -11.54 -25.42 14.04
CA ARG A 130 -10.22 -26.04 14.12
C ARG A 130 -9.47 -25.89 12.80
N THR A 131 -8.23 -25.41 12.85
CA THR A 131 -7.37 -25.34 11.65
C THR A 131 -6.84 -26.74 11.32
N LEU A 132 -7.26 -27.28 10.18
CA LEU A 132 -6.75 -28.55 9.66
C LEU A 132 -5.53 -28.30 8.78
N ARG A 133 -4.50 -29.13 8.94
CA ARG A 133 -3.20 -29.06 8.26
C ARG A 133 -3.05 -30.17 7.25
N LYS A 134 -2.05 -30.06 6.38
CA LYS A 134 -1.65 -31.16 5.46
C LYS A 134 -1.19 -32.39 6.25
N THR A 135 -1.50 -33.58 5.72
CA THR A 135 -1.05 -34.85 6.29
C THR A 135 0.48 -34.97 6.24
N GLY A 136 1.09 -35.57 7.24
CA GLY A 136 2.54 -35.76 7.27
C GLY A 136 3.33 -34.50 7.66
N GLY A 137 2.66 -33.48 8.18
CA GLY A 137 3.28 -32.21 8.57
C GLY A 137 4.35 -32.36 9.66
N SER A 138 5.16 -31.31 9.81
CA SER A 138 6.17 -31.21 10.86
C SER A 138 5.80 -30.14 11.88
N ALA A 139 6.31 -30.27 13.11
CA ALA A 139 6.17 -29.25 14.15
C ALA A 139 7.43 -29.17 15.01
N HIS A 140 7.69 -28.01 15.56
CA HIS A 140 8.72 -27.72 16.54
C HIS A 140 8.04 -27.35 17.85
N ILE A 141 8.36 -28.07 18.92
CA ILE A 141 7.88 -27.77 20.26
C ILE A 141 9.05 -27.19 21.04
N ILE A 142 8.92 -25.97 21.52
CA ILE A 142 9.91 -25.31 22.36
C ILE A 142 9.49 -25.50 23.80
N PHE A 143 10.34 -26.15 24.59
CA PHE A 143 10.15 -26.30 26.04
C PHE A 143 10.80 -25.14 26.81
N LEU A 144 10.22 -24.81 27.95
CA LEU A 144 10.78 -23.81 28.85
C LEU A 144 12.12 -24.26 29.46
N ASP A 145 12.24 -25.54 29.79
CA ASP A 145 13.43 -26.14 30.40
C ASP A 145 14.04 -27.22 29.50
N SER A 146 15.38 -27.31 29.45
CA SER A 146 16.11 -28.27 28.61
C SER A 146 15.91 -29.71 29.06
N SER A 147 15.70 -29.96 30.37
CA SER A 147 15.42 -31.31 30.87
C SER A 147 14.12 -31.91 30.32
N SER A 148 13.18 -31.06 29.90
CA SER A 148 11.90 -31.46 29.33
C SER A 148 12.07 -32.16 27.99
N LEU A 149 13.10 -31.81 27.20
CA LEU A 149 13.38 -32.41 25.90
C LEU A 149 13.74 -33.90 26.07
N ASP A 150 14.66 -34.21 26.98
CA ASP A 150 15.07 -35.59 27.24
C ASP A 150 13.91 -36.42 27.78
N ARG A 151 13.06 -35.83 28.63
CA ARG A 151 11.84 -36.49 29.11
C ARG A 151 10.83 -36.71 27.99
N ALA A 152 10.69 -35.78 27.06
CA ALA A 152 9.77 -35.91 25.93
C ALA A 152 10.17 -37.06 25.00
N ILE A 153 11.47 -37.20 24.73
CA ILE A 153 11.99 -38.28 23.88
C ILE A 153 11.88 -39.64 24.60
N ASN A 154 12.15 -39.70 25.90
CA ASN A 154 12.26 -40.98 26.62
C ASN A 154 10.95 -41.47 27.28
N SER A 155 9.99 -40.60 27.60
CA SER A 155 8.81 -40.96 28.42
C SER A 155 7.58 -41.41 27.62
N LEU A 156 7.55 -41.24 26.30
CA LEU A 156 6.37 -41.49 25.45
C LEU A 156 6.41 -42.82 24.68
N SER A 157 6.94 -43.89 25.27
CA SER A 157 6.99 -45.21 24.62
C SER A 157 5.65 -45.97 24.61
N LYS A 158 4.70 -45.61 25.48
CA LYS A 158 3.37 -46.24 25.57
C LYS A 158 2.32 -45.44 24.79
N PRO A 159 1.37 -46.09 24.10
CA PRO A 159 0.29 -45.39 23.41
C PRO A 159 -0.52 -44.52 24.36
N ARG A 160 -0.59 -43.22 24.07
CA ARG A 160 -1.44 -42.27 24.81
C ARG A 160 -2.65 -41.89 23.98
N PRO A 161 -3.83 -41.71 24.61
CA PRO A 161 -5.00 -41.23 23.89
C PRO A 161 -4.72 -39.83 23.34
N TRP A 162 -5.09 -39.59 22.09
CA TRP A 162 -5.08 -38.24 21.51
C TRP A 162 -6.10 -37.37 22.24
N PRO A 163 -5.75 -36.12 22.63
CA PRO A 163 -6.70 -35.23 23.28
C PRO A 163 -7.91 -35.00 22.38
N THR A 164 -9.10 -35.26 22.94
CA THR A 164 -10.37 -34.99 22.25
C THR A 164 -10.87 -33.63 22.71
N THR A 165 -10.95 -32.68 21.79
CA THR A 165 -11.53 -31.36 22.03
C THR A 165 -13.00 -31.37 21.58
N GLU A 166 -13.86 -30.57 22.22
CA GLU A 166 -15.30 -30.46 21.89
C GLU A 166 -15.57 -29.82 20.51
N GLU A 167 -14.52 -29.36 19.82
CA GLU A 167 -14.61 -28.79 18.48
C GLU A 167 -15.03 -29.84 17.44
N PRO A 168 -15.85 -29.45 16.44
CA PRO A 168 -16.30 -30.38 15.42
C PRO A 168 -15.10 -30.88 14.60
N THR A 169 -15.06 -32.19 14.34
CA THR A 169 -14.02 -32.86 13.53
C THR A 169 -14.65 -33.68 12.41
N GLY A 170 -13.86 -33.99 11.37
CA GLY A 170 -14.32 -34.77 10.22
C GLY A 170 -15.48 -34.11 9.49
N LEU A 171 -16.57 -34.84 9.25
CA LEU A 171 -17.72 -34.33 8.51
C LEU A 171 -18.42 -33.16 9.22
N ALA A 172 -18.52 -33.19 10.55
CA ALA A 172 -19.13 -32.10 11.32
C ALA A 172 -18.37 -30.78 11.17
N HIS A 173 -17.03 -30.85 11.05
CA HIS A 173 -16.19 -29.67 10.78
C HIS A 173 -16.53 -29.04 9.44
N TYR A 174 -16.60 -29.86 8.38
CA TYR A 174 -16.89 -29.37 7.04
C TYR A 174 -18.31 -28.83 6.89
N LEU A 175 -19.29 -29.39 7.61
CA LEU A 175 -20.64 -28.83 7.66
C LEU A 175 -20.64 -27.45 8.34
N ALA A 176 -20.00 -27.32 9.51
CA ALA A 176 -19.90 -26.04 10.20
C ALA A 176 -19.15 -25.00 9.35
N LEU A 177 -18.11 -25.40 8.63
CA LEU A 177 -17.39 -24.56 7.67
C LEU A 177 -18.31 -24.13 6.53
N TYR A 178 -19.06 -25.07 5.95
CA TYR A 178 -20.00 -24.81 4.87
C TYR A 178 -21.04 -23.75 5.26
N ASP A 179 -21.57 -23.86 6.47
CA ASP A 179 -22.54 -22.92 7.04
C ASP A 179 -21.88 -21.55 7.32
N SER A 180 -20.66 -21.53 7.88
CA SER A 180 -19.94 -20.27 8.15
C SER A 180 -19.59 -19.48 6.89
N LEU A 181 -19.38 -20.15 5.75
CA LEU A 181 -19.12 -19.50 4.47
C LEU A 181 -20.39 -18.95 3.81
N ARG A 182 -21.57 -19.22 4.37
CA ARG A 182 -22.87 -18.78 3.86
C ARG A 182 -23.68 -18.07 4.95
N PRO A 183 -23.17 -16.94 5.48
CA PRO A 183 -23.95 -16.13 6.38
C PRO A 183 -25.23 -15.62 5.70
N PRO A 184 -26.30 -15.33 6.47
CA PRO A 184 -27.53 -14.77 5.93
C PRO A 184 -27.27 -13.40 5.30
N LEU A 185 -28.08 -13.05 4.30
CA LEU A 185 -27.92 -11.80 3.53
C LEU A 185 -27.95 -10.55 4.42
N ASP A 186 -28.81 -10.54 5.44
CA ASP A 186 -28.98 -9.42 6.36
C ASP A 186 -27.65 -9.03 7.03
N VAL A 187 -26.89 -10.04 7.49
CA VAL A 187 -25.60 -9.83 8.16
C VAL A 187 -24.51 -9.37 7.20
N VAL A 188 -24.55 -9.86 5.95
CA VAL A 188 -23.64 -9.41 4.89
C VAL A 188 -23.93 -7.96 4.53
N GLN A 189 -25.20 -7.59 4.47
CA GLN A 189 -25.63 -6.23 4.21
C GLN A 189 -25.18 -5.28 5.32
N GLU A 190 -25.41 -5.62 6.58
CA GLU A 190 -24.94 -4.82 7.73
C GLU A 190 -23.42 -4.60 7.71
N HIS A 191 -22.64 -5.64 7.41
CA HIS A 191 -21.20 -5.51 7.23
C HIS A 191 -20.83 -4.55 6.09
N ALA A 192 -21.49 -4.65 4.94
CA ALA A 192 -21.23 -3.79 3.79
C ALA A 192 -21.60 -2.32 4.07
N ASP A 193 -22.77 -2.09 4.66
CA ASP A 193 -23.27 -0.74 4.99
C ASP A 193 -22.35 -0.07 6.02
N THR A 194 -21.97 -0.78 7.10
CA THR A 194 -21.03 -0.24 8.10
C THR A 194 -19.62 0.00 7.54
N TYR A 195 -19.17 -0.83 6.59
CA TYR A 195 -17.91 -0.59 5.89
C TYR A 195 -17.95 0.69 5.05
N ILE A 196 -19.05 0.93 4.34
CA ILE A 196 -19.27 2.16 3.57
C ILE A 196 -19.32 3.38 4.51
N GLU A 197 -20.01 3.29 5.64
CA GLU A 197 -20.06 4.37 6.62
C GLU A 197 -18.67 4.75 7.16
N VAL A 198 -17.83 3.76 7.46
CA VAL A 198 -16.43 3.98 7.87
C VAL A 198 -15.65 4.68 6.77
N TYR A 199 -15.75 4.20 5.53
CA TYR A 199 -15.09 4.81 4.39
C TYR A 199 -15.54 6.26 4.16
N GLU A 200 -16.85 6.53 4.22
CA GLU A 200 -17.40 7.88 4.07
C GLU A 200 -16.95 8.82 5.19
N TYR A 201 -16.90 8.33 6.44
CA TYR A 201 -16.38 9.07 7.57
C TYR A 201 -14.90 9.43 7.40
N GLU A 202 -14.07 8.49 6.96
CA GLU A 202 -12.66 8.71 6.69
C GLU A 202 -12.46 9.70 5.54
N LEU A 203 -13.23 9.56 4.46
CA LEU A 203 -13.23 10.48 3.33
C LEU A 203 -13.65 11.90 3.74
N ALA A 204 -14.67 12.03 4.58
CA ALA A 204 -15.13 13.32 5.10
C ALA A 204 -14.06 13.96 5.99
N LYS A 205 -13.41 13.19 6.87
CA LYS A 205 -12.29 13.64 7.71
C LYS A 205 -11.10 14.09 6.88
N ALA A 206 -10.74 13.35 5.82
CA ALA A 206 -9.68 13.74 4.89
C ALA A 206 -10.01 15.05 4.14
N ARG A 207 -11.27 15.19 3.67
CA ARG A 207 -11.75 16.43 3.04
C ARG A 207 -11.69 17.61 4.00
N GLN A 208 -12.14 17.45 5.25
CA GLN A 208 -12.04 18.49 6.28
C GLN A 208 -10.59 18.89 6.53
N LYS A 209 -9.68 17.94 6.79
CA LYS A 209 -8.24 18.20 6.94
C LYS A 209 -7.68 18.98 5.74
N SER A 210 -8.08 18.63 4.51
CA SER A 210 -7.66 19.33 3.30
C SER A 210 -8.24 20.75 3.19
N GLN A 211 -9.48 20.98 3.65
CA GLN A 211 -10.11 22.31 3.64
C GLN A 211 -9.43 23.25 4.64
N TYR A 212 -9.12 22.77 5.86
CA TYR A 212 -8.35 23.55 6.83
C TYR A 212 -6.96 23.91 6.28
N ARG A 213 -6.26 22.96 5.64
CA ARG A 213 -4.97 23.22 4.97
C ARG A 213 -5.06 24.14 3.74
N LYS A 214 -6.25 24.33 3.14
CA LYS A 214 -6.44 25.21 1.98
C LYS A 214 -6.56 26.70 2.34
N GLY A 215 -6.64 27.06 3.62
CA GLY A 215 -6.87 28.43 4.07
C GLY A 215 -5.89 28.98 5.11
N GLU A 216 -5.12 28.13 5.79
CA GLU A 216 -4.08 28.56 6.74
C GLU A 216 -2.71 28.57 6.06
N ALA A 217 -2.07 29.74 6.03
CA ALA A 217 -0.67 29.85 5.63
C ALA A 217 0.16 29.10 6.68
N ILE A 218 0.92 28.10 6.25
CA ILE A 218 1.94 27.48 7.09
C ILE A 218 3.00 28.57 7.30
N VAL A 219 3.08 29.11 8.51
CA VAL A 219 4.03 30.15 8.92
C VAL A 219 5.06 29.50 9.81
N ASP A 220 6.33 29.59 9.42
CA ASP A 220 7.44 29.04 10.20
C ASP A 220 7.69 29.88 11.47
N GLU A 221 8.51 29.36 12.40
CA GLU A 221 8.82 30.00 13.71
C GLU A 221 9.39 31.43 13.57
N ASP A 222 10.01 31.75 12.42
CA ASP A 222 10.55 33.07 12.08
C ASP A 222 9.56 34.00 11.34
N GLY A 223 8.28 33.61 11.21
CA GLY A 223 7.22 34.46 10.65
C GLY A 223 7.19 34.54 9.12
N PHE A 224 7.92 33.68 8.40
CA PHE A 224 7.88 33.59 6.95
C PHE A 224 6.80 32.59 6.49
N THR A 225 6.00 32.99 5.49
CA THR A 225 4.95 32.15 4.91
C THR A 225 5.50 31.29 3.77
N LEU A 226 5.35 29.96 3.83
CA LEU A 226 5.72 29.06 2.74
C LEU A 226 4.80 29.26 1.51
N VAL A 227 5.37 29.73 0.39
CA VAL A 227 4.60 29.95 -0.85
C VAL A 227 4.38 28.62 -1.57
N THR A 228 3.23 27.99 -1.35
CA THR A 228 2.77 26.84 -2.15
C THR A 228 2.09 27.32 -3.44
N ARG A 229 2.31 26.60 -4.53
CA ARG A 229 1.76 26.92 -5.85
C ARG A 229 0.27 26.57 -5.89
N GLY A 230 -0.60 27.57 -5.81
CA GLY A 230 -2.04 27.39 -5.94
C GLY A 230 -2.50 26.97 -7.34
N GLY A 231 -3.69 26.39 -7.41
CA GLY A 231 -4.31 25.87 -8.64
C GLY A 231 -4.67 26.94 -9.68
N ALA A 232 -5.49 26.54 -10.67
CA ALA A 232 -5.69 27.20 -11.97
C ALA A 232 -6.05 28.70 -11.97
N TYR A 233 -6.35 29.30 -10.83
CA TYR A 233 -6.69 30.71 -10.70
C TYR A 233 -5.74 31.51 -9.80
N GLY A 234 -4.45 31.17 -9.75
CA GLY A 234 -3.38 32.07 -9.25
C GLY A 234 -3.51 32.60 -7.82
N GLN A 235 -4.45 32.09 -7.04
CA GLN A 235 -4.59 32.31 -5.61
C GLN A 235 -3.68 31.31 -4.92
N THR A 236 -2.73 31.79 -4.12
CA THR A 236 -1.73 30.99 -3.39
C THR A 236 -2.34 30.12 -2.29
N LEU A 237 -3.66 30.19 -2.08
CA LEU A 237 -4.38 29.38 -1.10
C LEU A 237 -5.48 28.57 -1.77
N GLY A 238 -5.14 27.30 -2.03
CA GLY A 238 -6.12 26.22 -2.09
C GLY A 238 -6.72 25.89 -3.44
N GLY A 239 -6.50 24.65 -3.88
CA GLY A 239 -7.39 23.98 -4.82
C GLY A 239 -6.68 23.21 -5.92
N GLY A 240 -6.58 21.89 -5.73
CA GLY A 240 -6.47 20.90 -6.81
C GLY A 240 -5.21 21.00 -7.65
N VAL A 241 -4.21 20.18 -7.31
CA VAL A 241 -3.13 19.86 -8.24
C VAL A 241 -3.72 18.99 -9.35
N GLY A 242 -4.28 19.62 -10.38
CA GLY A 242 -4.38 18.97 -11.68
C GLY A 242 -2.94 18.81 -12.17
N VAL A 243 -2.33 17.66 -11.90
CA VAL A 243 -1.04 17.29 -12.48
C VAL A 243 -1.25 17.19 -13.99
N ALA A 244 -1.18 18.32 -14.68
CA ALA A 244 -1.00 18.33 -16.11
C ALA A 244 0.39 17.73 -16.35
N SER A 245 0.42 16.41 -16.57
CA SER A 245 1.59 15.62 -16.92
C SER A 245 2.18 16.18 -18.22
N LYS A 246 2.91 17.28 -18.12
CA LYS A 246 3.61 17.88 -19.25
C LYS A 246 4.89 17.09 -19.40
N LYS A 247 4.76 15.93 -20.06
CA LYS A 247 5.90 15.13 -20.53
C LYS A 247 6.85 16.09 -21.26
N PHE A 248 8.04 16.24 -20.71
CA PHE A 248 9.13 16.98 -21.33
C PHE A 248 9.52 16.22 -22.60
N GLN A 249 9.08 16.71 -23.76
CA GLN A 249 9.51 16.16 -25.04
C GLN A 249 10.76 16.89 -25.53
N THR A 250 11.89 16.19 -25.45
CA THR A 250 13.14 16.50 -26.14
C THR A 250 12.95 16.18 -27.63
N THR A 251 12.31 17.06 -28.40
CA THR A 251 12.53 17.24 -29.86
C THR A 251 11.53 18.25 -30.41
N GLY A 252 12.04 19.22 -31.17
CA GLY A 252 11.30 20.38 -31.63
C GLY A 252 10.35 20.10 -32.79
N GLN A 253 9.11 19.72 -32.49
CA GLN A 253 7.96 19.93 -33.39
C GLN A 253 6.70 20.28 -32.59
N THR A 254 6.51 21.57 -32.32
CA THR A 254 5.22 22.07 -31.83
C THR A 254 4.28 22.34 -33.00
N ARG A 255 3.25 21.48 -33.09
CA ARG A 255 2.03 21.73 -33.85
C ARG A 255 1.38 23.02 -33.34
N THR A 256 0.93 23.81 -34.30
CA THR A 256 0.21 25.08 -34.23
C THR A 256 -1.01 25.03 -33.30
N ARG A 257 -0.93 25.69 -32.14
CA ARG A 257 -2.11 26.25 -31.46
C ARG A 257 -1.81 27.68 -31.00
N ASN A 258 -2.71 28.56 -31.40
CA ASN A 258 -2.67 30.01 -31.25
C ASN A 258 -2.31 30.47 -29.84
N ASN A 259 -1.04 30.84 -29.65
CA ASN A 259 -0.64 31.81 -28.63
C ASN A 259 -0.02 32.97 -29.38
N LYS A 260 -0.73 34.10 -29.44
CA LYS A 260 -0.09 35.39 -29.74
C LYS A 260 0.96 35.61 -28.67
N LYS A 261 2.22 35.26 -28.96
CA LYS A 261 3.38 35.76 -28.22
C LYS A 261 3.21 37.28 -28.22
N LYS A 262 3.04 37.88 -27.03
CA LYS A 262 3.23 39.32 -26.87
C LYS A 262 4.59 39.61 -27.47
N GLU A 263 4.62 40.27 -28.62
CA GLU A 263 5.86 40.77 -29.19
C GLU A 263 6.53 41.63 -28.11
N LYS A 264 7.83 41.41 -27.93
CA LYS A 264 8.61 42.24 -27.02
C LYS A 264 8.36 43.67 -27.47
N LYS A 265 7.84 44.52 -26.56
CA LYS A 265 7.59 45.94 -26.83
C LYS A 265 8.93 46.66 -26.96
N GLU A 266 9.64 46.41 -28.05
CA GLU A 266 10.75 47.23 -28.46
C GLU A 266 10.15 48.56 -28.93
N LYS A 267 10.52 49.66 -28.25
CA LYS A 267 9.99 50.99 -28.58
C LYS A 267 10.55 51.42 -29.94
N ALA A 268 9.75 51.30 -30.99
CA ALA A 268 10.10 51.81 -32.32
C ALA A 268 10.25 53.35 -32.27
N GLY A 269 11.37 53.86 -32.77
CA GLY A 269 11.70 55.29 -32.83
C GLY A 269 12.54 55.83 -31.66
N PHE A 270 13.00 54.97 -30.74
CA PHE A 270 13.81 55.42 -29.59
C PHE A 270 15.24 55.78 -29.98
N TYR A 271 15.87 55.00 -30.86
CA TYR A 271 17.27 55.20 -31.22
C TYR A 271 17.44 56.11 -32.45
N ALA A 272 18.52 56.91 -32.46
CA ALA A 272 18.82 57.84 -33.54
C ALA A 272 18.95 57.16 -34.92
N PHE A 273 19.48 55.93 -34.95
CA PHE A 273 19.60 55.15 -36.19
C PHE A 273 18.24 54.78 -36.79
N GLN A 274 17.21 54.52 -35.96
CA GLN A 274 15.86 54.21 -36.43
C GLN A 274 15.20 55.43 -37.09
N LYS A 275 15.50 56.64 -36.59
CA LYS A 275 15.03 57.90 -37.20
C LYS A 275 15.72 58.15 -38.54
N ALA A 276 17.05 57.96 -38.61
CA ALA A 276 17.82 58.12 -39.84
C ALA A 276 17.40 57.12 -40.94
N GLU A 277 17.18 55.85 -40.56
CA GLU A 277 16.72 54.81 -41.48
C GLU A 277 15.31 55.09 -42.02
N LYS A 278 14.40 55.58 -41.16
CA LYS A 278 13.05 56.00 -41.58
C LYS A 278 13.10 57.14 -42.59
N GLN A 279 13.90 58.19 -42.34
CA GLN A 279 14.06 59.30 -43.27
C GLN A 279 14.64 58.86 -44.61
N ARG A 280 15.66 57.97 -44.59
CA ARG A 280 16.26 57.42 -45.82
C ARG A 280 15.23 56.63 -46.64
N LYS A 281 14.39 55.85 -45.97
CA LYS A 281 13.31 55.08 -46.61
C LYS A 281 12.25 56.00 -47.21
N GLU A 282 11.82 57.03 -46.50
CA GLU A 282 10.88 58.04 -47.02
C GLU A 282 11.43 58.74 -48.28
N LEU A 283 12.72 59.07 -48.29
CA LEU A 283 13.38 59.70 -49.44
C LEU A 283 13.45 58.76 -50.66
N LEU A 284 13.73 57.48 -50.44
CA LEU A 284 13.67 56.45 -51.49
C LEU A 284 12.27 56.25 -52.04
N ASP A 285 11.25 56.18 -51.18
CA ASP A 285 9.86 56.03 -51.60
C ASP A 285 9.37 57.25 -52.38
N LEU A 286 9.80 58.46 -52.00
CA LEU A 286 9.50 59.69 -52.74
C LEU A 286 10.10 59.65 -54.15
N LYS A 287 11.36 59.21 -54.27
CA LYS A 287 12.03 59.06 -55.56
C LYS A 287 11.32 58.04 -56.45
N ARG A 288 10.91 56.90 -55.89
CA ARG A 288 10.16 55.87 -56.61
C ARG A 288 8.81 56.40 -57.12
N ARG A 289 8.05 57.09 -56.27
CA ARG A 289 6.78 57.72 -56.66
C ARG A 289 6.96 58.76 -57.76
N TRP A 290 8.05 59.53 -57.72
CA TRP A 290 8.36 60.51 -58.74
C TRP A 290 8.69 59.86 -60.09
N GLU A 291 9.45 58.75 -60.08
CA GLU A 291 9.73 57.96 -61.29
C GLU A 291 8.44 57.38 -61.89
N ASP A 292 7.56 56.84 -61.04
CA ASP A 292 6.25 56.33 -61.45
C ASP A 292 5.37 57.42 -62.06
N ASP A 293 5.30 58.61 -61.44
CA ASP A 293 4.53 59.75 -61.95
C ASP A 293 5.14 60.31 -63.24
N LYS A 294 6.47 60.36 -63.36
CA LYS A 294 7.15 60.75 -64.60
C LYS A 294 6.80 59.79 -65.74
N ALA A 295 6.87 58.48 -65.49
CA ALA A 295 6.48 57.46 -66.47
C ALA A 295 4.99 57.61 -66.87
N LYS A 296 4.12 57.93 -65.91
CA LYS A 296 2.70 58.18 -66.16
C LYS A 296 2.47 59.42 -67.03
N VAL A 297 3.21 60.49 -66.80
CA VAL A 297 3.17 61.73 -67.60
C VAL A 297 3.71 61.48 -69.01
N GLU A 298 4.82 60.73 -69.16
CA GLU A 298 5.34 60.32 -70.47
C GLU A 298 4.32 59.49 -71.25
N ARG A 299 3.64 58.54 -70.59
CA ARG A 299 2.55 57.77 -71.20
C ARG A 299 1.40 58.67 -71.67
N LEU A 300 1.02 59.66 -70.86
CA LEU A 300 -0.03 60.63 -71.23
C LEU A 300 0.40 61.52 -72.40
N LYS A 301 1.65 62.00 -72.43
CA LYS A 301 2.20 62.78 -73.54
C LYS A 301 2.27 61.97 -74.83
N ALA A 302 2.69 60.71 -74.77
CA ALA A 302 2.70 59.80 -75.92
C ALA A 302 1.29 59.54 -76.47
N SER A 303 0.28 59.46 -75.60
CA SER A 303 -1.12 59.29 -76.00
C SER A 303 -1.76 60.57 -76.57
N ARG A 304 -1.25 61.76 -76.23
CA ARG A 304 -1.65 63.05 -76.84
C ARG A 304 -0.83 63.34 -78.10
N ARG A 305 -1.03 62.54 -79.15
CA ARG A 305 -0.66 62.96 -80.52
C ARG A 305 -1.73 63.91 -81.03
N PHE A 306 -1.42 65.20 -80.95
CA PHE A 306 -2.21 66.27 -81.57
C PHE A 306 -2.19 66.06 -83.09
N LYS A 307 -3.37 65.88 -83.70
CA LYS A 307 -3.56 65.79 -85.15
C LYS A 307 -4.28 67.06 -85.62
N PRO A 308 -3.58 68.07 -86.15
CA PRO A 308 -4.20 69.25 -86.70
C PRO A 308 -4.33 69.10 -88.22
N TYR A 309 -5.50 68.64 -88.69
CA TYR A 309 -5.85 68.43 -90.10
C TYR A 309 -4.97 67.46 -90.90
#